data_AF-A0A9P6MHF8-F1
#
_entry.id   AF-A0A9P6MHF8-F1
#
_cell.length_a   1.000
_cell.length_b   1.000
_cell.length_c   1.000
_cell.angle_alpha   90.00
_cell.angle_beta   90.00
_cell.angle_gamma   90.00
#
_symmetry.space_group_name_H-M   'P 1'
#
loop_
_entity.id
_entity.type
_entity.pdbx_description
1 polymer ?
#
loop_
_entity_poly.entity_id
_entity_poly.type
_entity_poly.pdbx_seq_one_letter_code
_entity_poly.pdbx_strand_id
1 'polypeptide(L)' 'MSDNEEGPRERLKAAVWYIVGEICESQKADLNVVITPQLIASLTELVYTQAESLGRDLEMFAK' A
#
# COMPACT_ATOMS: atom_id res chain seq x y z
N MET A 1 -8.30 -0.39 26.42
CA MET A 1 -7.35 0.09 25.40
C MET A 1 -6.98 -1.12 24.56
N SER A 2 -7.37 -1.08 23.29
CA SER A 2 -7.31 -2.21 22.37
C SER A 2 -5.94 -2.27 21.68
N ASP A 3 -4.94 -2.80 22.37
CA ASP A 3 -3.56 -2.94 21.85
C ASP A 3 -3.40 -4.00 20.74
N ASN A 4 -4.48 -4.66 20.30
CA ASN A 4 -4.43 -5.78 19.35
C ASN A 4 -4.85 -5.46 17.91
N GLU A 5 -5.39 -4.27 17.62
CA GLU A 5 -5.80 -3.91 16.24
C GLU A 5 -4.68 -3.26 15.42
N GLU A 6 -3.67 -2.67 16.07
CA GLU A 6 -2.51 -2.06 15.39
C GLU A 6 -1.62 -3.12 14.74
N GLY A 7 -1.39 -4.26 15.40
CA GLY A 7 -0.48 -5.31 14.92
C GLY A 7 -0.81 -5.86 13.52
N PRO A 8 -2.07 -6.25 13.21
CA PRO A 8 -2.43 -6.72 11.87
C PRO A 8 -2.34 -5.61 10.81
N ARG A 9 -2.78 -4.38 11.15
CA ARG A 9 -2.78 -3.23 10.24
C ARG A 9 -1.36 -2.85 9.83
N GLU A 10 -0.45 -2.75 10.79
CA GLU A 10 0.95 -2.38 10.56
C GLU A 10 1.68 -3.44 9.74
N ARG A 11 1.40 -4.72 9.99
CA ARG A 11 1.95 -5.82 9.19
C ARG A 11 1.47 -5.78 7.74
N LEU A 12 0.19 -5.50 7.51
CA LEU A 12 -0.35 -5.34 6.16
C LEU A 12 0.27 -4.12 5.47
N LYS A 13 0.38 -2.98 6.16
CA LYS A 13 1.06 -1.79 5.61
C LYS A 13 2.54 -2.06 5.30
N ALA A 14 3.25 -2.81 6.13
CA ALA A 14 4.63 -3.21 5.86
C ALA A 14 4.74 -4.10 4.60
N ALA A 15 3.79 -5.02 4.41
CA ALA A 15 3.72 -5.83 3.18
C ALA A 15 3.44 -4.97 1.94
N VAL A 16 2.50 -4.01 2.04
CA VAL A 16 2.21 -3.06 0.96
C VAL A 16 3.44 -2.21 0.64
N TRP A 17 4.14 -1.69 1.65
CA TRP A 17 5.38 -0.93 1.48
C TRP A 17 6.42 -1.71 0.67
N TYR A 18 6.66 -2.97 1.06
CA TYR A 18 7.61 -3.83 0.37
C TYR A 18 7.26 -3.99 -1.11
N ILE A 19 6.00 -4.35 -1.41
CA ILE A 19 5.53 -4.55 -2.78
C ILE A 19 5.57 -3.26 -3.60
N VAL A 20 5.12 -2.13 -3.03
CA VAL A 20 5.18 -0.81 -3.67
C VAL A 20 6.63 -0.43 -3.98
N GLY A 21 7.57 -0.70 -3.08
CA GLY A 21 8.99 -0.48 -3.28
C GLY A 21 9.55 -1.28 -4.47
N GLU A 22 9.24 -2.57 -4.55
CA GLU A 22 9.65 -3.43 -5.67
C GLU A 22 9.09 -2.93 -7.01
N ILE A 23 7.81 -2.52 -7.03
CA ILE A 23 7.18 -1.96 -8.23
C ILE A 23 7.86 -0.64 -8.62
N CYS A 24 8.13 0.26 -7.67
CA CYS A 24 8.80 1.52 -7.97
C CYS A 24 10.22 1.31 -8.52
N GLU A 25 10.99 0.39 -7.94
CA GLU A 25 12.34 0.09 -8.44
C GLU A 25 12.28 -0.51 -9.85
N SER A 26 11.29 -1.35 -10.16
CA SER A 26 11.10 -1.89 -11.51
C SER A 26 10.81 -0.82 -12.58
N GLN A 27 10.13 0.26 -12.21
CA GLN A 27 9.76 1.35 -13.14
C GLN A 27 10.81 2.45 -13.25
N LYS A 28 11.75 2.52 -12.30
CA LYS A 28 12.75 3.58 -12.19
C LYS A 28 13.59 3.76 -13.45
N ALA A 29 14.02 2.66 -14.06
CA ALA A 29 14.83 2.66 -15.28
C ALA A 29 14.02 3.16 -16.48
N ASP A 30 12.79 2.66 -16.64
CA ASP A 30 11.92 3.00 -17.77
C ASP A 30 11.49 4.46 -17.75
N LEU A 31 11.22 4.99 -16.55
CA LEU A 31 10.79 6.38 -16.37
C LEU A 31 11.96 7.36 -16.26
N ASN A 32 13.21 6.87 -16.13
CA ASN A 32 14.41 7.68 -15.90
C ASN A 32 14.24 8.70 -14.74
N VAL A 33 13.71 8.21 -13.61
CA VAL A 33 13.45 9.02 -12.41
C VAL A 33 14.22 8.49 -11.20
N VAL A 34 14.31 9.30 -10.16
CA VAL A 34 14.80 8.87 -8.84
C VAL A 34 13.60 8.62 -7.93
N ILE A 35 13.54 7.44 -7.35
CA ILE A 35 12.51 7.07 -6.36
C ILE A 35 13.04 7.42 -4.96
N THR A 36 12.24 8.14 -4.18
CA THR A 36 12.57 8.50 -2.80
C THR A 36 11.82 7.62 -1.80
N PRO A 37 12.36 7.41 -0.58
CA PRO A 37 11.63 6.71 0.48
C PRO A 37 10.30 7.38 0.84
N GLN A 38 10.22 8.70 0.74
CA GLN A 38 8.99 9.47 1.00
C GLN A 38 7.93 9.20 -0.07
N LEU A 39 8.33 9.07 -1.34
CA LEU A 39 7.40 8.69 -2.40
C LEU A 39 6.82 7.30 -2.16
N ILE A 40 7.67 6.33 -1.80
CA ILE A 40 7.23 4.96 -1.46
C ILE A 40 6.26 4.99 -0.27
N ALA A 41 6.53 5.82 0.75
CA ALA A 41 5.64 6.01 1.89
C ALA A 41 4.27 6.55 1.47
N SER A 42 4.24 7.61 0.67
CA SER A 42 2.99 8.21 0.19
C SER A 42 2.20 7.25 -0.68
N LEU A 43 2.86 6.49 -1.55
CA LEU A 43 2.21 5.46 -2.39
C LEU A 43 1.69 4.29 -1.56
N THR A 44 2.41 3.89 -0.50
CA THR A 44 1.95 2.85 0.42
C THR A 44 0.63 3.22 1.07
N GLU A 45 0.51 4.44 1.59
CA GLU A 45 -0.74 4.94 2.19
C GLU A 45 -1.88 5.04 1.17
N LEU A 46 -1.58 5.53 -0.04
CA LEU A 46 -2.55 5.61 -1.13
C LEU A 46 -3.10 4.22 -1.51
N VAL A 47 -2.20 3.26 -1.77
CA VAL A 47 -2.56 1.90 -2.17
C VAL A 47 -3.32 1.18 -1.06
N TYR A 48 -2.88 1.32 0.19
CA TYR A 48 -3.57 0.74 1.34
C TYR A 48 -5.01 1.26 1.46
N THR A 49 -5.19 2.59 1.35
CA THR A 49 -6.52 3.22 1.38
C THR A 49 -7.40 2.76 0.22
N GLN A 50 -6.83 2.66 -0.98
CA GLN A 50 -7.56 2.18 -2.16
C GLN A 50 -8.01 0.72 -2.00
N ALA A 51 -7.18 -0.13 -1.39
CA ALA A 51 -7.54 -1.51 -1.11
C ALA A 51 -8.72 -1.63 -0.14
N GLU A 52 -8.80 -0.76 0.88
CA GLU A 52 -9.96 -0.71 1.79
C GLU A 52 -11.25 -0.31 1.04
N SER A 53 -11.18 0.69 0.15
CA SER A 53 -12.34 1.08 -0.68
C SER A 53 -12.76 -0.04 -1.63
N LEU A 54 -11.81 -0.63 -2.35
CA LEU A 54 -12.07 -1.71 -3.28
C LEU A 54 -12.71 -2.92 -2.59
N GLY A 55 -12.25 -3.27 -1.39
CA GLY A 55 -12.84 -4.37 -0.61
C GLY A 55 -14.31 -4.12 -0.29
N ARG A 56 -14.67 -2.89 0.10
CA ARG A 56 -16.06 -2.50 0.37
C ARG A 56 -16.91 -2.56 -0.89
N ASP A 57 -16.38 -2.07 -2.01
CA ASP A 57 -17.08 -2.10 -3.29
C ASP A 57 -17.34 -3.54 -3.75
N LEU A 58 -16.35 -4.43 -3.64
CA LEU A 58 -16.49 -5.85 -3.95
C LEU A 58 -17.53 -6.54 -3.04
N GLU A 59 -17.57 -6.20 -1.75
CA GLU A 59 -18.60 -6.70 -0.84
C GLU A 59 -19.99 -6.22 -1.26
N MET A 60 -20.14 -4.97 -1.67
CA MET A 60 -21.40 -4.41 -2.16
C MET A 60 -21.86 -5.06 -3.48
N PHE A 61 -20.92 -5.39 -4.38
CA PHE A 61 -21.25 -6.08 -5.63
C PHE A 61 -21.62 -7.55 -5.45
N ALA A 62 -21.13 -8.20 -4.39
CA ALA A 62 -21.40 -9.61 -4.12
C ALA A 62 -22.72 -9.85 -3.36
N LYS A 63 -23.28 -8.81 -2.74
CA LYS A 63 -24.59 -8.83 -2.06
C LYS A 63 -25.75 -8.72 -3.05
#